data_AF-A0A8J7S5T3-F1
#
_entry.id   AF-A0A8J7S5T3-F1
#
_cell.length_a   1.000
_cell.length_b   1.000
_cell.length_c   1.000
_cell.angle_alpha   90.00
_cell.angle_beta   90.00
_cell.angle_gamma   90.00
#
_symmetry.space_group_name_H-M   'P 1'
#
loop_
_entity.id
_entity.type
_entity.pdbx_description
1 polymer ?
#
loop_
_entity_poly.entity_id
_entity_poly.type
_entity_poly.pdbx_seq_one_letter_code
_entity_poly.pdbx_strand_id
1 'polypeptide(L)'
;MALFKPASELNEQNMESMTSINNMESRESIKNQQNSKILQFLYNLNSENSPEATMNLFRDRLLPYLDYPNDIIQKNRKIELIKILDDLFGAHTSNGELDYLSILDSIHDLLCNNQIVEVEYTYMIQILSFCTYNVVLFDKNLDLQIICNIIKEL
;
A
#
# COMPACT_ATOMS: atom_id res chain seq x y z
N MET A 1 -11.02 57.41 -7.95
CA MET A 1 -11.58 56.19 -7.32
C MET A 1 -10.42 55.28 -7.02
N ALA A 2 -10.17 55.03 -5.73
CA ALA A 2 -8.91 54.46 -5.24
C ALA A 2 -8.70 53.02 -5.72
N LEU A 3 -7.71 52.85 -6.59
CA LEU A 3 -6.86 51.66 -6.64
C LEU A 3 -6.10 51.56 -5.32
N PHE A 4 -5.77 50.34 -4.88
CA PHE A 4 -5.07 49.94 -3.66
C PHE A 4 -5.97 49.26 -2.61
N LYS A 5 -5.94 47.91 -2.63
CA LYS A 5 -6.34 47.10 -1.48
C LYS A 5 -5.45 47.47 -0.29
N PRO A 6 -6.00 47.60 0.93
CA PRO A 6 -5.23 47.97 2.11
C PRO A 6 -4.13 46.94 2.39
N ALA A 7 -2.96 47.42 2.79
CA ALA A 7 -1.78 46.59 3.05
C ALA A 7 -2.01 45.49 4.09
N SER A 8 -3.02 45.62 4.95
CA SER A 8 -3.46 44.60 5.91
C SER A 8 -4.02 43.35 5.23
N GLU A 9 -4.83 43.49 4.17
CA GLU A 9 -5.41 42.36 3.44
C GLU A 9 -4.37 41.61 2.59
N LEU A 10 -3.39 42.35 2.05
CA LEU A 10 -2.24 41.75 1.36
C LEU A 10 -1.33 40.98 2.32
N ASN A 11 -1.25 41.39 3.58
CA ASN A 11 -0.41 40.75 4.59
C ASN A 11 -1.05 39.45 5.14
N GLU A 12 -2.37 39.44 5.33
CA GLU A 12 -3.12 38.24 5.73
C GLU A 12 -3.11 37.16 4.64
N GLN A 13 -3.34 37.54 3.37
CA GLN A 13 -3.28 36.59 2.25
C GLN A 13 -1.87 36.00 2.05
N ASN A 14 -0.81 36.79 2.28
CA ASN A 14 0.57 36.29 2.24
C ASN A 14 0.89 35.37 3.44
N MET A 15 0.37 35.67 4.63
CA MET A 15 0.53 34.78 5.80
C MET A 15 -0.20 33.44 5.62
N GLU A 16 -1.42 33.43 5.09
CA GLU A 16 -2.19 32.22 4.78
C GLU A 16 -1.53 31.40 3.66
N SER A 17 -0.95 32.06 2.66
CA SER A 17 -0.22 31.41 1.58
C SER A 17 1.10 30.79 2.07
N MET A 18 1.85 31.48 2.93
CA MET A 18 3.08 30.94 3.53
C MET A 18 2.81 29.78 4.49
N THR A 19 1.73 29.83 5.28
CA THR A 19 1.33 28.68 6.11
C THR A 19 0.88 27.49 5.26
N SER A 20 0.21 27.74 4.13
CA SER A 20 -0.19 26.69 3.19
C SER A 20 1.02 26.03 2.50
N ILE A 21 2.02 26.81 2.08
CA ILE A 21 3.27 26.31 1.48
C ILE A 21 4.11 25.54 2.51
N ASN A 22 4.30 26.08 3.71
CA ASN A 22 5.04 25.40 4.79
C ASN A 22 4.37 24.08 5.20
N ASN A 23 3.03 24.03 5.20
CA ASN A 23 2.28 22.81 5.47
C ASN A 23 2.42 21.78 4.33
N MET A 24 2.55 22.24 3.08
CA MET A 24 2.73 21.37 1.91
C MET A 24 4.16 20.78 1.86
N GLU A 25 5.19 21.60 2.10
CA GLU A 25 6.59 21.15 2.22
C GLU A 25 6.80 20.24 3.44
N SER A 26 6.10 20.51 4.54
CA SER A 26 6.08 19.63 5.72
C SER A 26 5.44 18.27 5.40
N ARG A 27 4.36 18.25 4.61
CA ARG A 27 3.71 17.00 4.19
C ARG A 27 4.57 16.20 3.22
N GLU A 28 5.23 16.86 2.25
CA GLU A 28 6.15 16.20 1.32
C GLU A 28 7.40 15.66 2.02
N SER A 29 7.97 16.40 2.97
CA SER A 29 9.11 15.92 3.76
C SER A 29 8.74 14.75 4.68
N ILE A 30 7.57 14.76 5.31
CA ILE A 30 7.04 13.62 6.09
C ILE A 30 6.82 12.41 5.18
N LYS A 31 6.22 12.61 4.00
CA LYS A 31 5.96 11.55 3.02
C LYS A 31 7.26 10.94 2.47
N ASN A 32 8.26 11.77 2.21
CA ASN A 32 9.59 11.32 1.78
C ASN A 32 10.36 10.58 2.89
N GLN A 33 10.23 11.00 4.16
CA GLN A 33 10.77 10.25 5.30
C GLN A 33 10.06 8.91 5.52
N GLN A 34 8.74 8.85 5.33
CA GLN A 34 7.96 7.61 5.44
C GLN A 34 8.32 6.64 4.31
N ASN A 35 8.43 7.12 3.07
CA ASN A 35 8.86 6.33 1.93
C ASN A 35 10.28 5.77 2.11
N SER A 36 11.21 6.60 2.62
CA SER A 36 12.57 6.15 2.95
C SER A 36 12.59 5.04 4.01
N LYS A 37 11.70 5.10 5.01
CA LYS A 37 11.58 4.05 6.05
C LYS A 37 10.98 2.76 5.50
N ILE A 38 9.99 2.83 4.61
CA ILE A 38 9.39 1.65 3.96
C ILE A 38 10.41 0.97 3.03
N LEU A 39 11.18 1.75 2.27
CA LEU A 39 12.26 1.25 1.42
C LEU A 39 13.34 0.52 2.23
N GLN A 40 13.79 1.14 3.33
CA GLN A 40 14.79 0.56 4.22
C GLN A 40 14.25 -0.66 4.97
N PHE A 41 12.95 -0.66 5.27
CA PHE A 41 12.23 -1.79 5.85
C PHE A 41 12.19 -3.00 4.89
N LEU A 42 11.82 -2.79 3.63
CA LEU A 42 11.75 -3.88 2.64
C LEU A 42 13.15 -4.42 2.30
N TYR A 43 14.17 -3.57 2.35
CA TYR A 43 15.58 -3.99 2.28
C TYR A 43 15.97 -4.90 3.46
N ASN A 44 15.50 -4.57 4.68
CA ASN A 44 15.78 -5.37 5.88
C ASN A 44 15.02 -6.70 5.92
N LEU A 45 13.82 -6.79 5.34
CA LEU A 45 13.11 -8.08 5.15
C LEU A 45 13.93 -9.07 4.31
N ASN A 46 14.77 -8.54 3.42
CA ASN A 46 15.61 -9.30 2.50
C ASN A 46 17.04 -9.57 3.00
N SER A 47 17.42 -9.01 4.15
CA SER A 47 18.73 -9.23 4.79
C SER A 47 18.70 -10.47 5.70
N GLU A 48 19.86 -11.00 6.09
CA GLU A 48 20.05 -12.19 6.96
C GLU A 48 19.49 -12.06 8.40
N ASN A 49 18.45 -11.24 8.61
CA ASN A 49 17.70 -11.21 9.85
C ASN A 49 17.01 -12.55 10.06
N SER A 50 16.88 -12.98 11.32
CA SER A 50 16.11 -14.17 11.63
C SER A 50 14.68 -14.02 11.09
N PRO A 51 14.05 -15.10 10.56
CA PRO A 51 12.69 -15.06 10.03
C PRO A 51 11.68 -14.38 10.97
N GLU A 52 11.90 -14.52 12.27
CA GLU A 52 11.07 -13.98 13.34
C GLU A 52 11.21 -12.46 13.50
N ALA A 53 12.41 -11.89 13.32
CA ALA A 53 12.61 -10.45 13.33
C ALA A 53 11.93 -9.77 12.13
N THR A 54 12.07 -10.37 10.95
CA THR A 54 11.42 -9.98 9.69
C THR A 54 9.89 -10.00 9.83
N MET A 55 9.34 -11.05 10.42
CA MET A 55 7.91 -11.21 10.70
C MET A 55 7.35 -10.14 11.64
N ASN A 56 8.03 -9.90 12.77
CA ASN A 56 7.62 -8.88 13.75
C ASN A 56 7.66 -7.48 13.13
N LEU A 57 8.71 -7.19 12.35
CA LEU A 57 8.83 -5.94 11.62
C LEU A 57 7.64 -5.75 10.65
N PHE A 58 7.31 -6.75 9.84
CA PHE A 58 6.18 -6.67 8.91
C PHE A 58 4.85 -6.42 9.63
N ARG A 59 4.59 -7.20 10.69
CA ARG A 59 3.37 -7.06 11.51
C ARG A 59 3.24 -5.64 12.07
N ASP A 60 4.30 -5.08 12.62
CA ASP A 60 4.24 -3.81 13.34
C ASP A 60 4.28 -2.58 12.43
N ARG A 61 4.90 -2.68 11.25
CA ARG A 61 5.20 -1.53 10.39
C ARG A 61 4.42 -1.48 9.09
N LEU A 62 4.08 -2.62 8.50
CA LEU A 62 3.48 -2.67 7.16
C LEU A 62 2.01 -3.11 7.20
N LEU A 63 1.71 -4.12 8.01
CA LEU A 63 0.37 -4.68 8.09
C LEU A 63 -0.72 -3.61 8.36
N PRO A 64 -0.49 -2.57 9.19
CA PRO A 64 -1.49 -1.50 9.36
C PRO A 64 -1.82 -0.69 8.09
N TYR A 65 -0.94 -0.72 7.08
CA TYR A 65 -1.14 -0.04 5.80
C TYR A 65 -1.63 -0.99 4.69
N LEU A 66 -1.54 -2.30 4.91
CA LEU A 66 -1.93 -3.34 3.96
C LEU A 66 -3.27 -3.98 4.33
N ASP A 67 -3.61 -3.99 5.63
CA ASP A 67 -4.76 -4.71 6.16
C ASP A 67 -5.91 -3.78 6.57
N TYR A 68 -7.11 -4.34 6.51
CA TYR A 68 -8.32 -3.70 7.02
C TYR A 68 -8.63 -4.18 8.43
N PRO A 69 -9.34 -3.42 9.26
CA PRO A 69 -9.92 -3.92 10.51
C PRO A 69 -10.86 -5.12 10.30
N ASN A 70 -10.93 -6.03 11.28
CA ASN A 70 -11.73 -7.28 11.19
C ASN A 70 -13.25 -7.05 11.13
N ASP A 71 -13.72 -5.90 11.59
CA ASP A 71 -15.10 -5.42 11.48
C ASP A 71 -15.45 -4.92 10.06
N ILE A 72 -14.45 -4.61 9.24
CA ILE A 72 -14.63 -4.22 7.83
C ILE A 72 -14.51 -5.44 6.91
N ILE A 73 -13.39 -6.17 7.01
CA ILE A 73 -13.19 -7.44 6.29
C ILE A 73 -12.86 -8.50 7.32
N GLN A 74 -13.67 -9.57 7.39
CA GLN A 74 -13.43 -10.62 8.35
C GLN A 74 -12.10 -11.35 8.07
N LYS A 75 -11.39 -11.72 9.13
CA LYS A 75 -10.10 -12.44 9.07
C LYS A 75 -10.09 -13.61 8.08
N ASN A 76 -11.09 -14.48 8.13
CA ASN A 76 -11.17 -15.64 7.24
C ASN A 76 -11.37 -15.21 5.77
N ARG A 77 -12.12 -14.14 5.54
CA ARG A 77 -12.36 -13.59 4.20
C ARG A 77 -11.10 -12.96 3.62
N LYS A 78 -10.31 -12.25 4.43
CA LYS A 78 -8.99 -11.73 4.01
C LYS A 78 -8.08 -12.85 3.51
N ILE A 79 -8.00 -13.95 4.27
CA ILE A 79 -7.19 -15.13 3.90
C ILE A 79 -7.68 -15.73 2.58
N GLU A 80 -9.00 -15.83 2.39
CA GLU A 80 -9.59 -16.30 1.14
C GLU A 80 -9.24 -15.38 -0.04
N LEU A 81 -9.36 -14.06 0.12
CA LEU A 81 -9.01 -13.08 -0.91
C LEU A 81 -7.53 -13.16 -1.30
N ILE A 82 -6.62 -13.35 -0.32
CA ILE A 82 -5.19 -13.54 -0.62
C ILE A 82 -4.95 -14.84 -1.39
N LYS A 83 -5.68 -15.92 -1.07
CA LYS A 83 -5.58 -17.17 -1.84
C LYS A 83 -6.08 -17.01 -3.27
N ILE A 84 -7.20 -16.31 -3.47
CA ILE A 84 -7.69 -15.97 -4.81
C ILE A 84 -6.62 -15.18 -5.57
N LEU A 85 -5.97 -14.22 -4.91
CA LEU A 85 -4.89 -13.45 -5.53
C LEU A 85 -3.67 -14.33 -5.87
N ASP A 86 -3.31 -15.28 -5.00
CA ASP A 86 -2.23 -16.25 -5.22
C ASP A 86 -2.52 -17.17 -6.42
N ASP A 87 -3.77 -17.64 -6.55
CA ASP A 87 -4.23 -18.41 -7.70
C ASP A 87 -4.15 -17.57 -9.00
N LEU A 88 -4.53 -16.28 -8.94
CA LEU A 88 -4.36 -15.36 -10.07
C LEU A 88 -2.89 -15.14 -10.42
N PHE A 89 -2.01 -15.03 -9.43
CA PHE A 89 -0.56 -14.93 -9.68
C PHE A 89 -0.09 -16.17 -10.43
N GLY A 90 -0.49 -17.37 -9.98
CA GLY A 90 -0.17 -18.63 -10.64
C GLY A 90 -0.69 -18.71 -12.08
N ALA A 91 -1.93 -18.29 -12.32
CA ALA A 91 -2.57 -18.34 -13.63
C ALA A 91 -2.00 -17.31 -14.63
N HIS A 92 -1.46 -16.20 -14.13
CA HIS A 92 -0.97 -15.09 -14.94
C HIS A 92 0.56 -14.89 -14.83
N THR A 93 1.30 -15.91 -14.38
CA THR A 93 2.77 -15.93 -14.43
C THR A 93 3.22 -16.73 -15.65
N SER A 94 4.01 -16.10 -16.52
CA SER A 94 4.61 -16.75 -17.70
C SER A 94 6.11 -16.53 -17.69
N ASN A 95 6.89 -17.60 -17.85
CA ASN A 95 8.37 -17.56 -17.80
C ASN A 95 8.94 -16.93 -16.50
N GLY A 96 8.21 -16.99 -15.39
CA GLY A 96 8.61 -16.39 -14.12
C GLY A 96 8.29 -14.89 -13.99
N GLU A 97 7.71 -14.28 -15.04
CA GLU A 97 7.25 -12.90 -15.03
C GLU A 97 5.73 -12.85 -14.81
N LEU A 98 5.32 -11.95 -13.92
CA LEU A 98 3.93 -11.73 -13.57
C LEU A 98 3.30 -10.77 -14.58
N ASP A 99 2.19 -11.15 -15.21
CA ASP A 99 1.40 -10.23 -16.04
C ASP A 99 0.44 -9.42 -15.16
N TYR A 100 0.94 -8.29 -14.68
CA TYR A 100 0.19 -7.40 -13.79
C TYR A 100 -1.10 -6.86 -14.40
N LEU A 101 -1.12 -6.61 -15.72
CA LEU A 101 -2.31 -6.09 -16.37
C LEU A 101 -3.42 -7.14 -16.40
N SER A 102 -3.08 -8.36 -16.81
CA SER A 102 -4.02 -9.48 -16.80
C SER A 102 -4.56 -9.78 -15.39
N ILE A 103 -3.73 -9.64 -14.36
CA ILE A 103 -4.18 -9.83 -12.96
C ILE A 103 -5.15 -8.71 -12.55
N LEU A 104 -4.87 -7.45 -12.89
CA LEU A 104 -5.77 -6.32 -12.61
C LEU A 104 -7.13 -6.52 -13.28
N ASP A 105 -7.11 -6.92 -14.56
CA ASP A 105 -8.33 -7.21 -15.32
C ASP A 105 -9.10 -8.37 -14.67
N SER A 106 -8.43 -9.45 -14.28
CA SER A 106 -9.07 -10.57 -13.56
C SER A 106 -9.68 -10.15 -12.22
N ILE A 107 -9.01 -9.31 -11.42
CA ILE A 107 -9.57 -8.80 -10.16
C ILE A 107 -10.79 -7.90 -10.43
N HIS A 108 -10.72 -7.07 -11.47
CA HIS A 108 -11.84 -6.24 -11.89
C HIS A 108 -13.04 -7.08 -12.38
N ASP A 109 -12.79 -8.19 -13.07
CA ASP A 109 -13.83 -9.13 -13.48
C ASP A 109 -14.50 -9.80 -12.28
N LEU A 110 -13.76 -10.14 -11.21
CA LEU A 110 -14.35 -10.64 -9.97
C LEU A 110 -15.37 -9.63 -9.38
N LEU A 111 -15.03 -8.34 -9.43
CA LEU A 111 -15.92 -7.26 -8.98
C LEU A 111 -17.15 -7.14 -9.89
N CYS A 112 -16.95 -7.12 -11.22
CA CYS A 112 -18.05 -7.01 -12.19
C CYS A 112 -19.01 -8.21 -12.11
N ASN A 113 -18.48 -9.38 -11.79
CA ASN A 113 -19.25 -10.61 -11.61
C ASN A 113 -19.83 -10.76 -10.18
N ASN A 114 -19.71 -9.74 -9.32
CA ASN A 114 -20.19 -9.71 -7.94
C ASN A 114 -19.64 -10.85 -7.06
N GLN A 115 -18.47 -11.40 -7.38
CA GLN A 115 -17.80 -12.43 -6.58
C GLN A 115 -17.03 -11.83 -5.39
N ILE A 116 -16.66 -10.57 -5.53
CA ILE A 116 -16.10 -9.72 -4.47
C ILE A 116 -16.86 -8.39 -4.45
N VAL A 117 -16.80 -7.69 -3.31
CA VAL A 117 -17.36 -6.32 -3.17
C VAL A 117 -16.27 -5.25 -3.29
N GLU A 118 -16.64 -3.98 -3.42
CA GLU A 118 -15.70 -2.86 -3.64
C GLU A 118 -14.57 -2.78 -2.59
N VAL A 119 -14.88 -3.04 -1.32
CA VAL A 119 -13.87 -3.01 -0.26
C VAL A 119 -12.89 -4.19 -0.36
N GLU A 120 -13.36 -5.35 -0.80
CA GLU A 120 -12.53 -6.54 -1.04
C GLU A 120 -11.66 -6.36 -2.29
N TYR A 121 -12.22 -5.76 -3.35
CA TYR A 121 -11.47 -5.33 -4.52
C TYR A 121 -10.33 -4.40 -4.12
N THR A 122 -10.62 -3.35 -3.35
CA THR A 122 -9.61 -2.39 -2.87
C THR A 122 -8.51 -3.09 -2.07
N TYR A 123 -8.89 -4.03 -1.20
CA TYR A 123 -7.95 -4.84 -0.44
C TYR A 123 -7.03 -5.68 -1.34
N MET A 124 -7.58 -6.38 -2.33
CA MET A 124 -6.77 -7.18 -3.27
C MET A 124 -5.80 -6.30 -4.08
N ILE A 125 -6.25 -5.14 -4.54
CA ILE A 125 -5.40 -4.17 -5.25
C ILE A 125 -4.28 -3.62 -4.34
N GLN A 126 -4.56 -3.38 -3.06
CA GLN A 126 -3.56 -2.94 -2.08
C GLN A 126 -2.44 -3.99 -1.93
N ILE A 127 -2.80 -5.27 -1.80
CA ILE A 127 -1.83 -6.38 -1.70
C ILE A 127 -1.04 -6.53 -3.00
N LEU A 128 -1.70 -6.47 -4.16
CA LEU A 128 -1.04 -6.52 -5.47
C LEU A 128 -0.03 -5.38 -5.64
N SER A 129 -0.42 -4.16 -5.27
CA SER A 129 0.44 -2.97 -5.34
C SER A 129 1.68 -3.15 -4.46
N PHE A 130 1.51 -3.74 -3.28
CA PHE A 130 2.60 -4.04 -2.38
C PHE A 130 3.58 -5.08 -2.96
N CYS A 131 3.06 -6.18 -3.53
CA CYS A 131 3.89 -7.17 -4.21
C CYS A 131 4.67 -6.57 -5.37
N THR A 132 4.01 -5.74 -6.18
CA THR A 132 4.64 -5.03 -7.31
C THR A 132 5.78 -4.12 -6.82
N TYR A 133 5.52 -3.35 -5.76
CA TYR A 133 6.53 -2.47 -5.17
C TYR A 133 7.74 -3.25 -4.65
N ASN A 134 7.52 -4.42 -4.05
CA ASN A 134 8.61 -5.31 -3.60
C ASN A 134 9.48 -5.78 -4.78
N VAL A 135 8.85 -6.27 -5.86
CA VAL A 135 9.58 -6.71 -7.06
C VAL A 135 10.40 -5.56 -7.66
N VAL A 136 9.81 -4.37 -7.84
CA VAL A 136 10.50 -3.22 -8.45
C VAL A 136 11.75 -2.80 -7.65
N LEU A 137 11.70 -2.91 -6.33
CA LEU A 137 12.78 -2.44 -5.47
C LEU A 137 13.85 -3.48 -5.15
N PHE A 138 13.46 -4.75 -5.09
CA PHE A 138 14.33 -5.82 -4.60
C PHE A 138 14.57 -6.94 -5.61
N ASP A 139 13.95 -6.85 -6.79
CA ASP A 139 14.03 -7.87 -7.85
C ASP A 139 13.66 -9.26 -7.33
N LYS A 140 12.65 -9.32 -6.46
CA LYS A 140 12.18 -10.53 -5.78
C LYS A 140 10.67 -10.57 -5.69
N ASN A 141 10.12 -11.73 -6.03
CA ASN A 141 8.71 -12.03 -5.79
C ASN A 141 8.47 -12.24 -4.29
N LEU A 142 7.39 -11.66 -3.79
CA LEU A 142 6.94 -11.90 -2.42
C LEU A 142 6.04 -13.14 -2.39
N ASP A 143 6.34 -14.08 -1.49
CA ASP A 143 5.45 -15.19 -1.20
C ASP A 143 4.22 -14.70 -0.40
N LEU A 144 3.05 -14.73 -1.04
CA LEU A 144 1.78 -14.32 -0.43
C LEU A 144 1.38 -15.19 0.78
N GLN A 145 1.93 -16.40 0.92
CA GLN A 145 1.70 -17.24 2.09
C GLN A 145 2.22 -16.59 3.38
N ILE A 146 3.26 -15.76 3.30
CA ILE A 146 3.78 -15.01 4.45
C ILE A 146 2.69 -14.08 4.99
N ILE A 147 2.00 -13.34 4.09
CA ILE A 147 0.91 -12.43 4.46
C ILE A 147 -0.24 -13.22 5.10
N CYS A 148 -0.62 -14.36 4.51
CA CYS A 148 -1.63 -15.25 5.06
C CYS A 148 -1.29 -15.73 6.48
N ASN A 149 -0.05 -16.14 6.73
CA ASN A 149 0.38 -16.64 8.03
C ASN A 149 0.35 -15.55 9.10
N ILE A 150 0.77 -14.33 8.74
CA ILE A 150 0.69 -13.18 9.64
C ILE A 150 -0.76 -12.90 10.05
N ILE A 151 -1.68 -12.86 9.10
CA ILE A 151 -3.10 -12.63 9.36
C ILE A 151 -3.70 -13.75 10.23
N LYS A 152 -3.31 -15.01 10.02
CA LYS A 152 -3.75 -16.16 10.85
C LYS A 152 -3.35 -16.01 12.32
N GLU A 153 -2.27 -15.32 12.62
CA GLU A 153 -1.76 -15.14 13.98
C GLU A 153 -2.36 -13.92 14.71
N LEU A 154 -3.05 -13.01 14.00
CA LEU A 154 -3.74 -11.84 14.57
C LEU A 154 -5.11 -12.18 15.18
#